data_AF-A0A438JUV1-F1
#
_entry.id   AF-A0A438JUV1-F1
#
_cell.length_a   1.000
_cell.length_b   1.000
_cell.length_c   1.000
_cell.angle_alpha   90.00
_cell.angle_beta   90.00
_cell.angle_gamma   90.00
#
_symmetry.space_group_name_H-M   'P 1'
#
loop_
_entity.id
_entity.type
_entity.pdbx_description
1 polymer ?
#
loop_
_entity_poly.entity_id
_entity_poly.type
_entity_poly.pdbx_seq_one_letter_code
_entity_poly.pdbx_strand_id
1 'polypeptide(L)'
;MIGLDFSLRFLFSYPIQVYFGMLDALLASEALPEEYRDRCQDVLCNDCGKKGTSPFHWLYHKCRFCGSYNTRVIKVESTNLDCSTSN
;
A
#
# COMPACT_ATOMS: atom_id res chain seq x y z
N MET A 1 32.56 -28.44 -16.62
CA MET A 1 31.73 -28.40 -15.39
C MET A 1 31.37 -26.96 -15.10
N ILE A 2 30.27 -26.47 -15.67
CA ILE A 2 29.78 -25.11 -15.42
C ILE A 2 28.26 -25.24 -15.25
N GLY A 3 27.75 -24.79 -14.10
CA GLY A 3 26.40 -24.22 -14.02
C GLY A 3 25.23 -25.16 -13.69
N LEU A 4 25.27 -25.86 -12.55
CA LEU A 4 24.06 -26.34 -11.88
C LEU A 4 23.58 -25.38 -10.77
N ASP A 5 24.02 -24.12 -10.77
CA ASP A 5 23.72 -23.13 -9.72
C ASP A 5 22.80 -21.98 -10.18
N PHE A 6 22.54 -21.82 -11.48
CA PHE A 6 21.89 -20.60 -11.98
C PHE A 6 20.34 -20.64 -11.97
N SER A 7 19.71 -21.79 -11.67
CA SER A 7 18.25 -21.94 -11.84
C SER A 7 17.42 -21.85 -10.54
N LEU A 8 18.04 -21.81 -9.36
CA LEU A 8 17.28 -21.79 -8.09
C LEU A 8 17.27 -20.44 -7.37
N ARG A 9 18.11 -19.48 -7.80
CA ARG A 9 18.10 -18.10 -7.28
C ARG A 9 17.08 -17.18 -7.94
N PHE A 10 16.47 -17.59 -9.06
CA PHE A 10 15.50 -16.77 -9.79
C PHE A 10 14.03 -17.00 -9.40
N LEU A 11 13.71 -18.08 -8.68
CA LEU A 11 12.32 -18.41 -8.31
C LEU A 11 11.87 -17.87 -6.94
N PHE A 12 12.76 -17.25 -6.16
CA PHE A 12 12.42 -16.75 -4.82
C PHE A 12 12.46 -15.22 -4.66
N SER A 13 12.74 -14.44 -5.72
CA SER A 13 12.93 -12.98 -5.61
C SER A 13 11.88 -12.11 -6.32
N TYR A 14 10.87 -12.71 -6.95
CA TYR A 14 9.72 -12.03 -7.54
C TYR A 14 8.48 -12.73 -7.01
N PRO A 15 7.75 -12.18 -6.02
CA PRO A 15 6.49 -11.57 -6.44
C PRO A 15 5.89 -10.51 -5.50
N ILE A 16 6.53 -10.06 -4.41
CA ILE A 16 5.87 -9.12 -3.48
C ILE A 16 5.45 -7.83 -4.21
N GLN A 17 6.29 -7.35 -5.13
CA GLN A 17 6.05 -6.10 -5.88
C GLN A 17 4.95 -6.26 -6.95
N VAL A 18 4.85 -7.45 -7.56
CA VAL A 18 3.79 -7.79 -8.51
C VAL A 18 2.46 -8.01 -7.78
N TYR A 19 2.52 -8.66 -6.61
CA TYR A 19 1.38 -8.89 -5.73
C TYR A 19 0.74 -7.58 -5.27
N PHE A 20 1.55 -6.57 -4.95
CA PHE A 20 1.09 -5.22 -4.65
C PHE A 20 0.30 -4.58 -5.81
N GLY A 21 0.72 -4.81 -7.06
CA GLY A 21 -0.04 -4.36 -8.22
C GLY A 21 -1.37 -5.11 -8.41
N MET A 22 -1.44 -6.40 -8.07
CA MET A 22 -2.72 -7.13 -8.07
C MET A 22 -3.65 -6.64 -6.95
N LEU A 23 -3.10 -6.31 -5.78
CA LEU A 23 -3.87 -5.69 -4.71
C LEU A 23 -4.44 -4.34 -5.15
N ASP A 24 -3.67 -3.47 -5.82
CA ASP A 24 -4.21 -2.22 -6.38
C ASP A 24 -5.46 -2.46 -7.24
N ALA A 25 -5.42 -3.46 -8.14
CA ALA A 25 -6.55 -3.77 -9.01
C ALA A 25 -7.77 -4.31 -8.23
N LEU A 26 -7.54 -5.15 -7.22
CA LEU A 26 -8.59 -5.67 -6.34
C LEU A 26 -9.22 -4.54 -5.52
N LEU A 27 -8.41 -3.71 -4.88
CA LEU A 27 -8.87 -2.54 -4.14
C LEU A 27 -9.65 -1.56 -5.04
N ALA A 28 -9.19 -1.34 -6.28
CA ALA A 28 -9.90 -0.48 -7.22
C ALA A 28 -11.26 -1.06 -7.65
N SER A 29 -11.38 -2.40 -7.67
CA SER A 29 -12.66 -3.08 -7.94
C SER A 29 -13.62 -3.00 -6.75
N GLU A 30 -13.10 -2.98 -5.52
CA GLU A 30 -13.84 -2.73 -4.28
C GLU A 30 -13.99 -1.22 -4.08
N ALA A 31 -14.75 -0.59 -4.97
CA ALA A 31 -14.99 0.84 -4.92
C ALA A 31 -15.66 1.22 -3.60
N LEU A 32 -14.95 1.99 -2.75
CA LEU A 32 -15.56 2.57 -1.56
C LEU A 32 -16.73 3.49 -1.96
N PRO A 33 -17.79 3.56 -1.12
CA PRO A 33 -18.86 4.54 -1.27
C PRO A 33 -18.26 5.95 -1.27
N GLU A 34 -18.88 6.86 -2.03
CA GLU A 34 -18.39 8.22 -2.27
C GLU A 34 -18.08 8.99 -0.98
N GLU A 35 -18.90 8.80 0.05
CA GLU A 35 -18.77 9.35 1.41
C GLU A 35 -17.47 9.00 2.14
N TYR A 36 -16.77 7.95 1.70
CA TYR A 36 -15.54 7.43 2.29
C TYR A 36 -14.33 7.58 1.36
N ARG A 37 -14.55 7.90 0.09
CA ARG A 37 -13.50 7.98 -0.92
C ARG A 37 -12.55 9.16 -0.68
N ASP A 38 -13.08 10.25 -0.14
CA ASP A 38 -12.27 11.43 0.20
C ASP A 38 -11.64 11.36 1.59
N ARG A 39 -12.00 10.35 2.38
CA ARG A 39 -11.46 10.19 3.74
C ARG A 39 -10.03 9.70 3.67
N CYS A 40 -9.17 10.38 4.39
CA CYS A 40 -7.78 9.98 4.60
C CYS A 40 -7.54 9.50 6.02
N GLN A 41 -6.62 8.55 6.18
CA GLN A 41 -6.10 8.14 7.48
C GLN A 41 -4.58 8.27 7.54
N ASP A 42 -4.11 8.67 8.72
CA ASP A 42 -2.69 8.71 9.00
C ASP A 42 -2.19 7.29 9.28
N VAL A 43 -1.24 6.86 8.45
CA VAL A 43 -0.61 5.55 8.54
C VAL A 43 0.90 5.67 8.74
N LEU A 44 1.46 4.77 9.53
CA LEU A 44 2.89 4.57 9.65
C LEU A 44 3.25 3.33 8.83
N CYS A 45 4.14 3.49 7.86
CA CYS A 45 4.68 2.34 7.14
C CYS A 45 5.71 1.61 7.99
N ASN A 46 5.55 0.30 8.13
CA ASN A 46 6.44 -0.53 8.92
C ASN A 46 7.73 -0.86 8.18
N ASP A 47 7.73 -0.84 6.84
CA ASP A 47 8.93 -1.14 6.06
C ASP A 47 9.87 0.06 5.92
N CYS A 48 9.32 1.27 5.71
CA CYS A 48 10.14 2.47 5.54
C CYS A 48 10.16 3.38 6.79
N GLY A 49 9.36 3.07 7.81
CA GLY A 49 9.28 3.86 9.05
C GLY A 49 8.69 5.28 8.88
N LYS A 50 8.24 5.65 7.67
CA LYS A 50 7.69 6.97 7.39
C LYS A 50 6.20 7.03 7.72
N LYS A 51 5.79 8.15 8.31
CA LYS A 51 4.38 8.51 8.48
C LYS A 51 3.88 9.15 7.19
N GLY A 52 2.71 8.74 6.74
CA GLY A 52 2.07 9.30 5.57
C GLY A 52 0.56 9.18 5.64
N THR A 53 -0.11 9.91 4.77
CA THR A 53 -1.56 9.92 4.69
C THR A 53 -1.97 9.07 3.48
N SER A 54 -2.81 8.07 3.74
CA SER A 54 -3.34 7.16 2.71
C SER A 54 -4.86 7.29 2.63
N PRO A 55 -5.45 7.11 1.43
CA PRO A 55 -6.89 6.93 1.31
C PRO A 55 -7.39 5.85 2.27
N PHE A 56 -8.58 6.07 2.82
CA PHE A 56 -9.23 5.10 3.66
C PHE A 56 -9.62 3.87 2.83
N HIS A 57 -9.18 2.71 3.31
CA HIS A 57 -9.67 1.42 2.87
C HIS A 57 -9.93 0.57 4.11
N TRP A 58 -10.85 -0.37 4.01
CA TRP A 58 -11.27 -1.25 5.10
C TRP A 58 -10.15 -2.12 5.64
N LEU A 59 -9.21 -2.49 4.78
CA LEU A 59 -8.22 -3.54 5.04
C LEU A 59 -6.77 -3.13 4.73
N TYR A 60 -6.54 -2.26 3.76
CA TYR A 60 -5.19 -2.03 3.22
C TYR A 60 -4.93 -0.55 2.94
N HIS A 61 -3.81 -0.03 3.46
CA HIS A 61 -3.38 1.33 3.18
C HIS A 61 -2.02 1.32 2.51
N LYS A 62 -1.95 1.91 1.31
CA LYS A 62 -0.73 1.94 0.51
C LYS A 62 0.18 3.08 0.97
N CYS A 63 1.43 2.75 1.26
CA CYS A 63 2.43 3.75 1.55
C CYS A 63 2.81 4.53 0.28
N ARG A 64 2.63 5.85 0.28
CA ARG A 64 3.06 6.73 -0.82
C ARG A 64 4.58 6.82 -1.01
N PHE A 65 5.38 6.40 -0.02
CA PHE A 65 6.83 6.51 -0.08
C PHE A 65 7.54 5.28 -0.65
N CYS A 66 7.09 4.08 -0.29
CA CYS A 66 7.72 2.83 -0.72
C CYS A 66 6.78 1.89 -1.46
N GLY A 67 5.49 2.23 -1.59
CA GLY A 67 4.49 1.40 -2.26
C GLY A 67 4.05 0.16 -1.48
N SER A 68 4.56 -0.06 -0.27
CA SER A 68 4.16 -1.20 0.57
C SER A 68 2.80 -0.98 1.21
N TYR A 69 2.06 -2.08 1.40
CA TYR A 69 0.80 -2.12 2.15
C TYR A 69 0.99 -2.49 3.62
N ASN A 70 2.22 -2.80 4.05
CA ASN A 70 2.54 -3.07 5.45
C ASN A 70 2.60 -1.75 6.23
N THR A 71 1.43 -1.18 6.47
CA THR A 71 1.26 0.08 7.20
C THR A 71 0.26 -0.12 8.34
N ARG A 72 0.41 0.66 9.41
CA ARG A 72 -0.50 0.66 10.55
C ARG A 72 -1.17 2.02 10.69
N VAL A 73 -2.46 2.04 11.02
CA VAL A 73 -3.18 3.29 11.30
C VAL A 73 -2.70 3.84 12.65
N ILE A 74 -2.28 5.11 12.66
CA ILE A 74 -1.79 5.79 13.87
C ILE A 74 -2.77 6.83 14.41
N LYS A 75 -3.75 7.27 13.61
CA LYS A 75 -4.81 8.16 14.05
C LYS A 75 -6.12 7.79 13.34
N VAL A 76 -7.09 7.37 14.15
CA VAL A 76 -8.48 7.14 13.74
C VAL A 76 -9.27 8.28 14.37
N GLU A 77 -10.00 9.06 13.56
CA GLU A 77 -10.78 10.26 13.95
C GLU A 77 -9.95 11.50 14.34
N SER A 78 -10.35 12.73 14.06
CA SER A 78 -11.64 13.30 13.68
C SER A 78 -11.35 14.67 13.07
N THR A 79 -11.52 14.80 11.76
CA THR A 79 -11.80 16.02 10.98
C THR A 79 -11.59 15.67 9.51
N ASN A 80 -12.42 16.23 8.64
CA ASN A 80 -12.28 16.17 7.18
C ASN A 80 -10.85 16.48 6.74
N LEU A 81 -9.99 15.48 6.60
CA LEU A 81 -8.83 15.55 5.72
C LEU A 81 -9.29 14.97 4.40
N ASP A 82 -9.91 15.83 3.60
CA ASP A 82 -10.05 15.57 2.17
C ASP A 82 -8.63 15.35 1.63
N CYS A 83 -8.46 14.32 0.80
CA CYS A 83 -7.21 14.05 0.10
C CYS A 83 -6.94 15.14 -0.96
N SER A 84 -6.75 16.39 -0.53
CA SER A 84 -6.34 17.46 -1.41
C SER A 84 -4.85 17.30 -1.67
N THR A 85 -4.57 16.69 -2.83
CA THR A 85 -3.38 16.88 -3.65
C THR A 85 -2.69 18.21 -3.35
N SER A 86 -1.60 18.19 -2.59
CA SER A 86 -0.61 19.26 -2.70
C SER A 86 0.07 19.08 -4.06
N ASN A 87 -0.36 19.91 -5.01
CA ASN A 87 0.33 20.17 -6.27
C ASN A 87 1.75 20.70 -5.99
#